data_AF-A0AA35TZR8-F1
#
_entry.id   AF-A0AA35TZR8-F1
#
_cell.length_a   1.000
_cell.length_b   1.000
_cell.length_c   1.000
_cell.angle_alpha   90.00
_cell.angle_beta   90.00
_cell.angle_gamma   90.00
#
_symmetry.space_group_name_H-M   'P 1'
#
loop_
_entity.id
_entity.type
_entity.pdbx_description
1 polymer ?
#
loop_
_entity_poly.entity_id
_entity_poly.type
_entity_poly.pdbx_seq_one_letter_code
_entity_poly.pdbx_strand_id
1 'polypeptide(L)'
;MTPHWYRSGTPELERVRSRGLPDDFDGSEVRVVEIEGIDTNMCCGTHVSNLSHLQCIKLLHTESKKGSTLLSYIAGGRVGHYLERAYSNERTLNQLLSVSMDEHRESVEKLLKSNRVAAKVTRAQLREIAQLMAQLHLSSPSPRPFFNLHREDGDTEFMNVLGNELAPKGVFVFVTVGGERGAGHFLLARGNDDDVAKLGPKVAEVLGGKGGGRKGRFQGKASQLENRKQAEDLLRTSLDIK
;
A
#
# COMPACT_ATOMS: atom_id res chain seq x y z
N MET A 1 14.58 0.72 46.28
CA MET A 1 15.80 0.92 45.46
C MET A 1 16.68 1.83 46.26
N THR A 2 17.80 1.31 46.74
CA THR A 2 18.62 1.97 47.75
C THR A 2 19.97 2.33 47.14
N PRO A 3 20.36 3.62 47.12
CA PRO A 3 21.69 4.00 46.67
C PRO A 3 22.72 3.80 47.78
N HIS A 4 23.89 3.29 47.39
CA HIS A 4 25.08 3.15 48.20
C HIS A 4 26.26 3.79 47.47
N TRP A 5 27.24 4.27 48.24
CA TRP A 5 28.46 4.89 47.72
C TRP A 5 29.66 4.14 48.28
N TYR A 6 30.50 3.62 47.38
CA TYR A 6 31.69 2.86 47.73
C TYR A 6 32.92 3.48 47.11
N ARG A 7 34.03 3.50 47.84
CA ARG A 7 35.32 3.92 47.27
C ARG A 7 35.87 2.83 46.34
N SER A 8 36.73 3.22 45.41
CA SER A 8 37.44 2.25 44.56
C SER A 8 38.24 1.26 45.40
N GLY A 9 38.20 -0.02 45.05
CA GLY A 9 38.96 -1.09 45.71
C GLY A 9 38.35 -1.66 46.99
N THR A 10 37.09 -1.33 47.32
CA THR A 10 36.42 -1.99 48.46
C THR A 10 35.86 -3.38 48.07
N PRO A 11 35.88 -4.37 48.99
CA PRO A 11 35.35 -5.71 48.72
C PRO A 11 33.87 -5.73 48.32
N GLU A 12 33.09 -4.75 48.76
CA GLU A 12 31.67 -4.60 48.41
C GLU A 12 31.50 -4.26 46.92
N LEU A 13 32.36 -3.40 46.39
CA LEU A 13 32.30 -2.97 44.99
C LEU A 13 32.71 -4.11 44.04
N GLU A 14 33.67 -4.95 44.44
CA GLU A 14 34.10 -6.12 43.65
C GLU A 14 33.00 -7.17 43.48
N ARG A 15 32.00 -7.21 44.38
CA ARG A 15 30.86 -8.13 44.31
C ARG A 15 29.74 -7.63 43.40
N VAL A 16 29.78 -6.37 42.97
CA VAL A 16 28.75 -5.78 42.10
C VAL A 16 28.96 -6.25 40.67
N ARG A 17 27.90 -6.80 40.07
CA ARG A 17 27.94 -7.27 38.68
C ARG A 17 28.18 -6.08 37.74
N SER A 18 29.35 -6.03 37.12
CA SER A 18 29.72 -4.93 36.23
C SER A 18 30.67 -5.34 35.10
N ARG A 19 30.98 -4.38 34.22
CA ARG A 19 32.02 -4.52 33.19
C ARG A 19 33.38 -3.91 33.63
N GLY A 20 33.53 -3.61 34.92
CA GLY A 20 34.67 -2.83 35.44
C GLY A 20 34.45 -1.32 35.37
N LEU A 21 35.36 -0.58 36.01
CA LEU A 21 35.45 0.88 35.92
C LEU A 21 36.34 1.28 34.74
N PRO A 22 36.11 2.44 34.10
CA PRO A 22 37.00 2.98 33.08
C PRO A 22 38.43 3.22 33.60
N ASP A 23 39.43 3.11 32.72
CA ASP A 23 40.85 3.31 33.08
C ASP A 23 41.17 4.75 33.52
N ASP A 24 40.38 5.72 33.09
CA ASP A 24 40.50 7.14 33.43
C ASP A 24 39.68 7.56 34.67
N PHE A 25 39.15 6.58 35.42
CA PHE A 25 38.41 6.84 36.65
C PHE A 25 39.32 7.48 37.72
N ASP A 26 38.91 8.65 38.23
CA ASP A 26 39.67 9.49 39.15
C ASP A 26 39.79 8.96 40.59
N GLY A 27 39.21 7.80 40.87
CA GLY A 27 39.20 7.18 42.20
C GLY A 27 38.15 7.75 43.16
N SER A 28 37.20 8.54 42.66
CA SER A 28 36.05 9.02 43.43
C SER A 28 35.11 7.89 43.90
N GLU A 29 34.04 8.23 44.62
CA GLU A 29 33.07 7.24 45.08
C GLU A 29 32.14 6.77 43.95
N VAL A 30 31.96 5.46 43.86
CA VAL A 30 31.10 4.81 42.88
C VAL A 30 29.70 4.61 43.44
N ARG A 31 28.70 5.09 42.70
CA ARG A 31 27.28 4.92 43.06
C ARG A 31 26.77 3.55 42.61
N VAL A 32 26.31 2.78 43.59
CA VAL A 32 25.68 1.47 43.40
C VAL A 32 24.22 1.57 43.80
N VAL A 33 23.33 1.02 42.97
CA VAL A 33 21.90 0.95 43.27
C VAL A 33 21.53 -0.50 43.53
N GLU A 34 20.95 -0.73 44.70
CA GLU A 34 20.43 -2.03 45.11
C GLU A 34 18.91 -2.08 45.00
N ILE A 35 18.44 -3.15 44.36
CA ILE A 35 17.10 -3.68 44.52
C ILE A 35 17.23 -4.89 45.44
N GLU A 36 16.81 -4.72 46.69
CA GLU A 36 16.99 -5.72 47.74
C GLU A 36 16.56 -7.12 47.29
N GLY A 37 17.49 -8.08 47.38
CA GLY A 37 17.28 -9.48 47.02
C GLY A 37 17.10 -9.76 45.52
N ILE A 38 17.24 -8.76 44.64
CA ILE A 38 16.98 -8.90 43.19
C ILE A 38 18.21 -8.56 42.37
N ASP A 39 18.74 -7.35 42.49
CA ASP A 39 19.84 -6.86 41.64
C ASP A 39 20.64 -5.77 42.34
N THR A 40 21.95 -5.79 42.16
CA THR A 40 22.85 -4.76 42.65
C THR A 40 23.78 -4.38 41.51
N ASN A 41 23.70 -3.12 41.07
CA ASN A 41 24.39 -2.67 39.86
C ASN A 41 24.91 -1.24 40.00
N MET A 42 25.98 -0.93 39.27
CA MET A 42 26.54 0.42 39.15
C MET A 42 25.66 1.25 38.20
N CYS A 43 24.91 2.22 38.73
CA CYS A 43 24.02 3.06 37.93
C CYS A 43 23.98 4.51 38.42
N CYS A 44 24.29 5.43 37.50
CA CYS A 44 24.19 6.87 37.74
C CYS A 44 22.82 7.46 37.39
N GLY A 45 21.89 6.64 36.88
CA GLY A 45 20.56 7.07 36.46
C GLY A 45 19.65 7.53 37.59
N THR A 46 18.48 8.08 37.21
CA THR A 46 17.41 8.41 38.16
C THR A 46 16.61 7.15 38.49
N HIS A 47 16.36 6.93 39.78
CA HIS A 47 15.61 5.77 40.27
C HIS A 47 14.42 6.22 41.12
N VAL A 48 13.39 5.40 41.14
CA VAL A 48 12.28 5.54 42.09
C VAL A 48 12.75 5.13 43.49
N SER A 49 12.21 5.78 44.53
CA SER A 49 12.48 5.38 45.91
C SER A 49 11.83 4.03 46.25
N ASN A 50 10.65 3.76 45.69
CA ASN A 50 9.91 2.51 45.85
C ASN A 50 9.54 1.90 44.49
N LEU A 51 9.75 0.59 44.33
CA LEU A 51 9.39 -0.12 43.09
C LEU A 51 7.89 -0.05 42.79
N SER A 52 7.03 0.10 43.81
CA SER A 52 5.57 0.25 43.63
C SER A 52 5.20 1.47 42.78
N HIS A 53 6.07 2.49 42.71
CA HIS A 53 5.87 3.65 41.84
C HIS A 53 5.92 3.30 40.34
N LEU A 54 6.54 2.17 39.98
CA LEU A 54 6.51 1.66 38.61
C LEU A 54 5.16 1.06 38.23
N GLN A 55 4.29 0.72 39.21
CA GLN A 55 2.92 0.23 39.06
C GLN A 55 2.77 -1.06 38.23
N CYS A 56 3.08 -1.01 36.94
CA CYS A 56 3.02 -2.12 35.99
C CYS A 56 4.23 -2.08 35.07
N ILE A 57 4.72 -3.26 34.70
CA ILE A 57 5.69 -3.45 33.62
C ILE A 57 5.03 -4.36 32.59
N LYS A 58 4.92 -3.88 31.35
CA LYS A 58 4.40 -4.66 30.23
C LYS A 58 5.52 -4.97 29.25
N LEU A 59 5.79 -6.27 29.09
CA LEU A 59 6.65 -6.79 28.04
C LEU A 59 5.88 -6.78 26.71
N LEU A 60 6.48 -6.22 25.67
CA LEU A 60 5.84 -6.02 24.37
C LEU A 60 6.24 -7.11 23.38
N HIS A 61 7.52 -7.16 22.99
CA HIS A 61 8.05 -8.20 22.12
C HIS A 61 9.56 -8.38 22.35
N THR A 62 10.08 -9.48 21.79
CA THR A 62 11.50 -9.79 21.80
C THR A 62 12.04 -9.89 20.38
N GLU A 63 13.27 -9.46 20.18
CA GLU A 63 14.00 -9.63 18.92
C GLU A 63 15.33 -10.36 19.17
N SER A 64 15.65 -11.33 18.31
CA SER A 64 16.94 -12.03 18.37
C SER A 64 18.03 -11.18 17.73
N LYS A 65 19.12 -10.93 18.46
CA LYS A 65 20.27 -10.16 17.98
C LYS A 65 21.58 -10.88 18.30
N LYS A 66 22.22 -11.48 17.28
CA LYS A 66 23.53 -12.18 17.32
C LYS A 66 24.06 -12.51 18.74
N GLY A 67 23.53 -13.56 19.37
CA GLY A 67 23.95 -14.02 20.70
C GLY A 67 23.26 -13.34 21.89
N SER A 68 22.25 -12.50 21.65
CA SER A 68 21.47 -11.79 22.67
C SER A 68 20.00 -11.65 22.27
N THR A 69 19.15 -11.33 23.25
CA THR A 69 17.73 -11.03 23.05
C THR A 69 17.46 -9.58 23.42
N LEU A 70 16.91 -8.80 22.50
CA LEU A 70 16.41 -7.46 22.76
C LEU A 70 14.96 -7.55 23.24
N LEU A 71 14.69 -7.15 24.48
CA LEU A 71 13.35 -7.11 25.06
C LEU A 71 12.80 -5.68 25.04
N SER A 72 11.72 -5.46 24.31
CA SER A 72 10.98 -4.20 24.31
C SER A 72 9.94 -4.23 25.43
N TYR A 73 9.94 -3.21 26.29
CA TYR A 73 9.02 -3.11 27.42
C TYR A 73 8.64 -1.66 27.70
N ILE A 74 7.52 -1.48 28.39
CA ILE A 74 7.05 -0.20 28.94
C ILE A 74 6.70 -0.39 30.42
N ALA A 75 6.80 0.68 31.20
CA ALA A 75 6.54 0.65 32.64
C ALA A 75 5.89 1.95 33.13
N GLY A 76 5.17 1.88 34.25
CA GLY A 76 4.50 3.01 34.89
C GLY A 76 3.35 3.55 34.05
N GLY A 77 3.14 4.87 34.13
CA GLY A 77 2.08 5.57 33.40
C GLY A 77 2.11 5.35 31.88
N ARG A 78 3.27 4.99 31.30
CA ARG A 78 3.38 4.60 29.89
C ARG A 78 2.52 3.37 29.55
N VAL A 79 2.33 2.45 30.48
CA VAL A 79 1.41 1.31 30.32
C VAL A 79 -0.04 1.81 30.24
N GLY A 80 -0.44 2.72 31.12
CA GLY A 80 -1.78 3.32 31.11
C GLY A 80 -2.09 4.03 29.78
N HIS A 81 -1.18 4.91 29.33
CA HIS A 81 -1.33 5.59 28.04
C HIS A 81 -1.36 4.62 26.85
N TYR A 82 -0.57 3.54 26.92
CA TYR A 82 -0.61 2.51 25.89
C TYR A 82 -1.98 1.81 25.83
N LEU A 83 -2.54 1.44 27.00
CA LEU A 83 -3.85 0.80 27.10
C LEU A 83 -4.99 1.72 26.66
N GLU A 84 -4.95 3.00 27.03
CA GLU A 84 -5.92 3.99 26.59
C GLU A 84 -5.94 4.12 25.07
N ARG A 85 -4.75 4.24 24.45
CA ARG A 85 -4.63 4.29 22.99
C ARG A 85 -5.12 3.00 22.33
N ALA A 86 -4.76 1.84 22.88
CA ALA A 86 -5.21 0.56 22.36
C ALA A 86 -6.75 0.45 22.42
N TYR A 87 -7.35 0.78 23.57
CA TYR A 87 -8.80 0.75 23.74
C TYR A 87 -9.52 1.75 22.84
N SER A 88 -8.98 2.95 22.63
CA SER A 88 -9.53 3.91 21.68
C SER A 88 -9.56 3.36 20.26
N ASN A 89 -8.47 2.71 19.82
CA ASN A 89 -8.41 2.09 18.50
C ASN A 89 -9.44 0.96 18.36
N GLU A 90 -9.53 0.09 19.37
CA GLU A 90 -10.53 -0.99 19.43
C GLU A 90 -11.96 -0.45 19.31
N ARG A 91 -12.27 0.65 20.01
CA ARG A 91 -13.59 1.29 19.93
C ARG A 91 -13.88 1.86 18.54
N THR A 92 -12.89 2.46 17.88
CA THR A 92 -13.02 2.91 16.49
C THR A 92 -13.26 1.73 15.55
N LEU A 93 -12.54 0.62 15.73
CA LEU A 93 -12.74 -0.59 14.93
C LEU A 93 -14.12 -1.21 15.14
N ASN A 94 -14.63 -1.26 16.38
CA ASN A 94 -16.00 -1.71 16.66
C ASN A 94 -17.03 -0.89 15.85
N GLN A 95 -16.84 0.42 15.74
CA GLN A 95 -17.74 1.29 14.96
C GLN A 95 -17.60 1.07 13.45
N LEU A 96 -16.37 0.99 12.95
CA LEU A 96 -16.10 0.81 11.51
C LEU A 96 -16.57 -0.55 10.99
N LEU A 97 -16.37 -1.60 11.79
CA LEU A 97 -16.69 -2.98 11.42
C LEU A 97 -18.07 -3.42 11.92
N SER A 98 -18.70 -2.65 12.82
CA SER A 98 -19.98 -2.97 13.45
C SER A 98 -20.01 -4.35 14.12
N VAL A 99 -18.90 -4.74 14.75
CA VAL A 99 -18.73 -6.02 15.47
C VAL A 99 -18.02 -5.79 16.81
N SER A 100 -18.01 -6.81 17.67
CA SER A 100 -17.24 -6.78 18.91
C SER A 100 -15.74 -6.98 18.69
N MET A 101 -14.91 -6.66 19.70
CA MET A 101 -13.45 -6.74 19.62
C MET A 101 -12.96 -8.14 19.24
N ASP A 102 -13.62 -9.18 19.78
CA ASP A 102 -13.25 -10.58 19.54
C ASP A 102 -13.46 -11.00 18.07
N GLU A 103 -14.32 -10.26 17.35
CA GLU A 103 -14.71 -10.56 15.97
C GLU A 103 -13.96 -9.70 14.94
N HIS A 104 -13.11 -8.75 15.37
CA HIS A 104 -12.40 -7.85 14.43
C HIS A 104 -11.62 -8.62 13.39
N ARG A 105 -10.87 -9.62 13.83
CA ARG A 105 -10.04 -10.42 12.93
C ARG A 105 -10.88 -11.11 11.85
N GLU A 106 -11.93 -11.81 12.27
CA GLU A 106 -12.81 -12.53 11.34
C GLU A 106 -13.52 -11.56 10.38
N SER A 107 -14.01 -10.43 10.91
CA SER A 107 -14.68 -9.40 10.11
C SER A 107 -13.75 -8.81 9.03
N VAL A 108 -12.49 -8.52 9.38
CA VAL A 108 -11.47 -8.05 8.42
C VAL A 108 -11.13 -9.13 7.40
N GLU A 109 -10.94 -10.39 7.81
CA GLU A 109 -10.67 -11.49 6.89
C GLU A 109 -11.84 -11.67 5.88
N LYS A 110 -13.09 -11.59 6.37
CA LYS A 110 -14.30 -11.64 5.54
C LYS A 110 -14.39 -10.45 4.58
N LEU A 111 -14.09 -9.23 5.04
CA LEU A 111 -14.07 -8.03 4.21
C LEU A 111 -13.05 -8.16 3.07
N LEU A 112 -11.81 -8.59 3.38
CA LEU A 112 -10.76 -8.80 2.40
C LEU A 112 -11.14 -9.87 1.37
N LYS A 113 -11.75 -10.97 1.81
CA LYS A 113 -12.24 -12.02 0.93
C LYS A 113 -13.36 -11.51 0.02
N SER A 114 -14.33 -10.79 0.58
CA SER A 114 -15.44 -10.20 -0.16
C SER A 114 -14.95 -9.20 -1.22
N ASN A 115 -13.99 -8.34 -0.87
CA ASN A 115 -13.39 -7.38 -1.80
C ASN A 115 -12.67 -8.08 -2.98
N ARG A 116 -11.94 -9.18 -2.72
CA ARG A 116 -11.31 -9.98 -3.79
C ARG A 116 -12.33 -10.62 -4.72
N VAL A 117 -13.42 -11.14 -4.17
CA VAL A 117 -14.52 -11.74 -4.97
C VAL A 117 -15.22 -10.67 -5.79
N ALA A 118 -15.56 -9.52 -5.19
CA ALA A 118 -16.17 -8.39 -5.88
C ALA A 118 -15.29 -7.93 -7.05
N ALA A 119 -13.99 -7.72 -6.83
CA ALA A 119 -13.06 -7.34 -7.90
C ALA A 119 -13.00 -8.37 -9.04
N LYS A 120 -13.06 -9.68 -8.73
CA LYS A 120 -13.12 -10.74 -9.75
C LYS A 120 -14.43 -10.68 -10.55
N VAL A 121 -15.56 -10.50 -9.87
CA VAL A 121 -16.88 -10.38 -10.51
C VAL A 121 -16.93 -9.14 -11.39
N THR A 122 -16.44 -7.99 -10.92
CA THR A 122 -16.37 -6.75 -11.71
C THR A 122 -15.57 -6.95 -13.00
N ARG A 123 -14.39 -7.60 -12.96
CA ARG A 123 -13.62 -7.88 -14.18
C ARG A 123 -14.36 -8.81 -15.15
N ALA A 124 -15.02 -9.84 -14.63
CA ALA A 124 -15.81 -10.75 -15.45
C ALA A 124 -16.98 -10.02 -16.13
N GLN A 125 -17.69 -9.16 -15.40
CA GLN A 125 -18.78 -8.33 -15.93
C GLN A 125 -18.28 -7.31 -16.95
N LEU A 126 -17.14 -6.65 -16.70
CA LEU A 126 -16.53 -5.73 -17.67
C LEU A 126 -16.19 -6.47 -18.97
N ARG A 127 -15.62 -7.67 -18.88
CA ARG A 127 -15.34 -8.52 -20.05
C ARG A 127 -16.63 -8.87 -20.81
N GLU A 128 -17.68 -9.30 -20.13
CA GLU A 128 -18.96 -9.63 -20.75
C GLU A 128 -19.59 -8.41 -21.42
N ILE A 129 -19.56 -7.25 -20.76
CA ILE A 129 -20.05 -5.99 -21.35
C ILE A 129 -19.24 -5.62 -22.60
N ALA A 130 -17.92 -5.76 -22.58
CA ALA A 130 -17.08 -5.50 -23.76
C ALA A 130 -17.45 -6.41 -24.93
N GLN A 131 -17.72 -7.70 -24.67
CA GLN A 131 -18.17 -8.64 -25.70
C GLN A 131 -19.54 -8.25 -26.27
N LEU A 132 -20.51 -7.92 -25.40
CA LEU A 132 -21.84 -7.49 -25.82
C LEU A 132 -21.81 -6.18 -26.60
N MET A 133 -20.98 -5.22 -26.20
CA MET A 133 -20.77 -3.96 -26.93
C MET A 133 -20.20 -4.21 -28.33
N ALA A 134 -19.21 -5.11 -28.45
CA ALA A 134 -18.65 -5.47 -29.74
C ALA A 134 -19.70 -6.16 -30.63
N GLN A 135 -20.46 -7.11 -30.08
CA GLN A 135 -21.53 -7.80 -30.79
C GLN A 135 -22.60 -6.81 -31.28
N LEU A 136 -23.07 -5.92 -30.40
CA LEU A 136 -24.06 -4.90 -30.75
C LEU A 136 -23.59 -4.00 -31.89
N HIS A 137 -22.32 -3.59 -31.88
CA HIS A 137 -21.73 -2.79 -32.97
C HIS A 137 -21.72 -3.56 -34.29
N LEU A 138 -21.30 -4.83 -34.27
CA LEU A 138 -21.20 -5.67 -35.46
C LEU A 138 -22.56 -6.12 -36.01
N SER A 139 -23.58 -6.25 -35.14
CA SER A 139 -24.95 -6.60 -35.54
C SER A 139 -25.75 -5.41 -36.10
N SER A 140 -25.20 -4.19 -36.08
CA SER A 140 -25.84 -3.04 -36.71
C SER A 140 -25.99 -3.27 -38.22
N PRO A 141 -27.11 -2.88 -38.88
CA PRO A 141 -27.28 -3.06 -40.32
C PRO A 141 -26.20 -2.41 -41.19
N SER A 142 -25.49 -1.41 -40.65
CA SER A 142 -24.33 -0.77 -41.27
C SER A 142 -23.30 -0.41 -40.19
N PRO A 143 -22.46 -1.38 -39.75
CA PRO A 143 -21.48 -1.14 -38.70
C PRO A 143 -20.50 -0.06 -39.16
N ARG A 144 -20.31 0.98 -38.33
CA ARG A 144 -19.36 2.05 -38.65
C ARG A 144 -17.93 1.47 -38.66
N PRO A 145 -17.06 1.90 -39.58
CA PRO A 145 -15.67 1.45 -39.64
C PRO A 145 -14.82 2.00 -38.49
N PHE A 146 -15.37 2.90 -37.66
CA PHE A 146 -14.73 3.44 -36.47
C PHE A 146 -15.58 3.17 -35.24
N PHE A 147 -14.95 2.61 -34.22
CA PHE A 147 -15.52 2.42 -32.89
C PHE A 147 -14.73 3.26 -31.89
N ASN A 148 -15.39 4.22 -31.26
CA ASN A 148 -14.81 5.05 -30.22
C ASN A 148 -15.59 4.87 -28.91
N LEU A 149 -14.90 4.62 -27.81
CA LEU A 149 -15.51 4.51 -26.49
C LEU A 149 -14.59 5.05 -25.40
N HIS A 150 -15.16 5.85 -24.50
CA HIS A 150 -14.55 6.21 -23.23
C HIS A 150 -15.33 5.59 -22.08
N ARG A 151 -14.63 5.04 -21.09
CA ARG A 151 -15.25 4.45 -19.90
C ARG A 151 -14.39 4.62 -18.66
N GLU A 152 -14.90 5.36 -17.67
CA GLU A 152 -14.17 5.66 -16.43
C GLU A 152 -13.84 4.40 -15.61
N ASP A 153 -14.79 3.46 -15.50
CA ASP A 153 -14.68 2.20 -14.76
C ASP A 153 -14.11 1.03 -15.58
N GLY A 154 -13.59 1.30 -16.77
CA GLY A 154 -12.97 0.28 -17.61
C GLY A 154 -11.55 -0.06 -17.15
N ASP A 155 -11.10 -1.28 -17.48
CA ASP A 155 -9.71 -1.70 -17.28
C ASP A 155 -9.03 -2.05 -18.61
N THR A 156 -7.76 -2.45 -18.54
CA THR A 156 -7.03 -2.85 -19.75
C THR A 156 -7.61 -4.10 -20.41
N GLU A 157 -8.22 -5.03 -19.65
CA GLU A 157 -8.83 -6.23 -20.23
C GLU A 157 -10.08 -5.86 -21.04
N PHE A 158 -10.92 -4.97 -20.52
CA PHE A 158 -12.08 -4.38 -21.21
C PHE A 158 -11.71 -3.82 -22.58
N MET A 159 -10.68 -2.96 -22.64
CA MET A 159 -10.19 -2.41 -23.91
C MET A 159 -9.71 -3.53 -24.84
N ASN A 160 -8.93 -4.47 -24.30
CA ASN A 160 -8.33 -5.53 -25.10
C ASN A 160 -9.39 -6.44 -25.73
N VAL A 161 -10.47 -6.74 -25.02
CA VAL A 161 -11.62 -7.50 -25.53
C VAL A 161 -12.26 -6.78 -26.72
N LEU A 162 -12.58 -5.48 -26.59
CA LEU A 162 -13.12 -4.69 -27.70
C LEU A 162 -12.19 -4.70 -28.92
N GLY A 163 -10.89 -4.50 -28.70
CA GLY A 163 -9.90 -4.57 -29.77
C GLY A 163 -9.83 -5.95 -30.44
N ASN A 164 -9.97 -7.04 -29.68
CA ASN A 164 -9.91 -8.40 -30.22
C ASN A 164 -11.16 -8.78 -31.02
N GLU A 165 -12.34 -8.31 -30.60
CA GLU A 165 -13.61 -8.63 -31.26
C GLU A 165 -13.82 -7.79 -32.52
N LEU A 166 -13.48 -6.49 -32.46
CA LEU A 166 -13.81 -5.52 -33.51
C LEU A 166 -12.71 -5.38 -34.57
N ALA A 167 -11.43 -5.33 -34.17
CA ALA A 167 -10.34 -5.05 -35.10
C ALA A 167 -10.21 -6.06 -36.26
N PRO A 168 -10.35 -7.39 -36.03
CA PRO A 168 -10.32 -8.38 -37.11
C PRO A 168 -11.49 -8.26 -38.10
N LYS A 169 -12.56 -7.54 -37.74
CA LYS A 169 -13.71 -7.26 -38.60
C LYS A 169 -13.54 -5.98 -39.42
N GLY A 170 -12.35 -5.39 -39.43
CA GLY A 170 -12.01 -4.19 -40.20
C GLY A 170 -12.36 -2.87 -39.51
N VAL A 171 -12.86 -2.92 -38.26
CA VAL A 171 -13.19 -1.74 -37.47
C VAL A 171 -11.91 -1.14 -36.87
N PHE A 172 -11.69 0.16 -37.04
CA PHE A 172 -10.68 0.90 -36.30
C PHE A 172 -11.24 1.19 -34.90
N VAL A 173 -10.59 0.67 -33.88
CA VAL A 173 -11.00 0.76 -32.48
C VAL A 173 -10.15 1.80 -31.76
N PHE A 174 -10.79 2.78 -31.14
CA PHE A 174 -10.19 3.68 -30.17
C PHE A 174 -10.95 3.57 -28.85
N VAL A 175 -10.28 3.10 -27.80
CA VAL A 175 -10.89 2.99 -26.47
C VAL A 175 -10.01 3.68 -25.46
N THR A 176 -10.61 4.42 -24.53
CA THR A 176 -9.93 5.01 -23.37
C THR A 176 -10.63 4.62 -22.08
N VAL A 177 -9.85 4.37 -21.03
CA VAL A 177 -10.37 4.03 -19.70
C VAL A 177 -9.67 4.80 -18.59
N GLY A 178 -10.37 5.04 -17.49
CA GLY A 178 -9.91 5.85 -16.35
C GLY A 178 -10.62 7.20 -16.26
N GLY A 179 -10.54 7.85 -15.09
CA GLY A 179 -11.21 9.12 -14.84
C GLY A 179 -10.62 10.30 -15.61
N GLU A 180 -11.45 11.31 -15.89
CA GLU A 180 -11.06 12.46 -16.72
C GLU A 180 -9.88 13.27 -16.15
N ARG A 181 -9.80 13.38 -14.81
CA ARG A 181 -8.78 14.17 -14.10
C ARG A 181 -7.69 13.28 -13.48
N GLY A 182 -7.31 12.20 -14.15
CA GLY A 182 -6.37 11.22 -13.62
C GLY A 182 -5.63 10.40 -14.67
N ALA A 183 -4.76 9.52 -14.18
CA ALA A 183 -4.08 8.56 -15.03
C ALA A 183 -5.08 7.51 -15.54
N GLY A 184 -5.01 7.23 -16.83
CA GLY A 184 -5.82 6.20 -17.48
C GLY A 184 -5.04 5.42 -18.50
N HIS A 185 -5.75 4.65 -19.32
CA HIS A 185 -5.19 3.86 -20.38
C HIS A 185 -5.95 4.09 -21.68
N PHE A 186 -5.27 3.83 -22.80
CA PHE A 186 -5.90 3.86 -24.12
C PHE A 186 -5.43 2.68 -24.97
N LEU A 187 -6.27 2.33 -25.95
CA LEU A 187 -6.01 1.33 -26.96
C LEU A 187 -6.44 1.85 -28.33
N LEU A 188 -5.55 1.71 -29.30
CA LEU A 188 -5.87 1.68 -30.72
C LEU A 188 -5.71 0.26 -31.24
N ALA A 189 -6.69 -0.23 -32.00
CA ALA A 189 -6.59 -1.52 -32.67
C ALA A 189 -7.25 -1.50 -34.05
N ARG A 190 -6.61 -2.13 -35.03
CA ARG A 190 -7.17 -2.40 -36.37
C ARG A 190 -6.59 -3.71 -36.90
N GLY A 191 -7.31 -4.37 -37.82
CA GLY A 191 -6.84 -5.60 -38.46
C GLY A 191 -5.57 -5.45 -39.32
N ASN A 192 -5.11 -4.22 -39.60
CA ASN A 192 -3.86 -3.92 -40.31
C ASN A 192 -2.92 -3.02 -39.48
N ASP A 193 -1.60 -3.13 -39.70
CA ASP A 193 -0.57 -2.45 -38.89
C ASP A 193 -0.40 -0.97 -39.21
N ASP A 194 -0.54 -0.57 -40.48
CA ASP A 194 -0.01 0.71 -40.97
C ASP A 194 -0.66 1.94 -40.32
N ASP A 195 -1.99 1.95 -40.18
CA ASP A 195 -2.70 3.09 -39.60
C ASP A 195 -2.42 3.21 -38.11
N VAL A 196 -2.41 2.08 -37.39
CA VAL A 196 -2.20 2.05 -35.94
C VAL A 196 -0.75 2.41 -35.59
N ALA A 197 0.23 1.96 -36.37
CA ALA A 197 1.63 2.31 -36.19
C ALA A 197 1.88 3.82 -36.43
N LYS A 198 1.21 4.43 -37.41
CA LYS A 198 1.33 5.86 -37.71
C LYS A 198 0.59 6.75 -36.72
N LEU A 199 -0.60 6.35 -36.28
CA LEU A 199 -1.49 7.17 -35.45
C LEU A 199 -1.27 6.96 -33.95
N GLY A 200 -0.81 5.78 -33.53
CA GLY A 200 -0.55 5.43 -32.13
C GLY A 200 0.32 6.43 -31.38
N PRO A 201 1.53 6.76 -31.88
CA PRO A 201 2.40 7.75 -31.23
C PRO A 201 1.76 9.13 -31.15
N LYS A 202 1.03 9.57 -32.19
CA LYS A 202 0.37 10.89 -32.21
C LYS A 202 -0.78 10.96 -31.20
N VAL A 203 -1.58 9.91 -31.11
CA VAL A 203 -2.64 9.81 -30.09
C VAL A 203 -2.04 9.77 -28.68
N ALA A 204 -0.94 9.04 -28.49
CA ALA A 204 -0.24 9.01 -27.20
C ALA A 204 0.21 10.42 -26.78
N GLU A 205 0.78 11.18 -27.71
CA GLU A 205 1.20 12.56 -27.48
C GLU A 205 0.04 13.47 -27.06
N VAL A 206 -1.09 13.44 -27.79
CA VAL A 206 -2.30 14.21 -27.46
C VAL A 206 -2.84 13.86 -26.07
N LEU A 207 -2.79 12.59 -25.69
CA LEU A 207 -3.24 12.11 -24.39
C LEU A 207 -2.21 12.29 -23.25
N GLY A 208 -1.11 13.01 -23.51
CA GLY A 208 -0.03 13.22 -22.53
C GLY A 208 0.61 11.90 -22.08
N GLY A 209 0.65 10.92 -22.98
CA GLY A 209 0.86 9.52 -22.68
C GLY A 209 2.08 8.91 -23.35
N LYS A 210 2.40 7.68 -22.94
CA LYS A 210 3.36 6.81 -23.61
C LYS A 210 2.75 5.44 -23.81
N GLY A 211 3.04 4.84 -24.96
CA GLY A 211 2.52 3.55 -25.33
C GLY A 211 3.42 2.84 -26.33
N GLY A 212 3.00 1.64 -26.68
CA GLY A 212 3.65 0.83 -27.69
C GLY A 212 2.72 -0.28 -28.14
N GLY A 213 3.11 -0.94 -29.22
CA GLY A 213 2.39 -2.08 -29.73
C GLY A 213 2.91 -2.51 -31.09
N ARG A 214 2.31 -3.59 -31.59
CA ARG A 214 2.70 -4.33 -32.79
C ARG A 214 1.50 -5.15 -33.25
N LYS A 215 1.45 -5.55 -34.52
CA LYS A 215 0.35 -6.37 -35.07
C LYS A 215 -1.01 -5.65 -35.00
N GLY A 216 -1.04 -4.40 -35.46
CA GLY A 216 -2.28 -3.63 -35.60
C GLY A 216 -2.83 -3.15 -34.26
N ARG A 217 -1.98 -3.06 -33.23
CA ARG A 217 -2.35 -2.61 -31.89
C ARG A 217 -1.35 -1.60 -31.37
N PHE A 218 -1.85 -0.60 -30.65
CA PHE A 218 -1.04 0.35 -29.90
C PHE A 218 -1.75 0.69 -28.60
N GLN A 219 -1.12 0.49 -27.45
CA GLN A 219 -1.73 0.74 -26.14
C GLN A 219 -0.76 1.46 -25.22
N GLY A 220 -1.29 2.25 -24.30
CA GLY A 220 -0.46 3.06 -23.43
C GLY A 220 -1.18 3.60 -22.21
N LYS A 221 -0.41 4.31 -21.39
CA LYS A 221 -0.94 5.14 -20.31
C LYS A 221 -1.26 6.54 -20.86
N ALA A 222 -2.37 7.11 -20.42
CA ALA A 222 -2.76 8.50 -20.68
C ALA A 222 -2.73 9.28 -19.37
N SER A 223 -2.31 10.54 -19.42
CA SER A 223 -2.37 11.46 -18.27
C SER A 223 -3.34 12.62 -18.50
N GLN A 224 -3.76 12.84 -19.75
CA GLN A 224 -4.64 13.93 -20.17
C GLN A 224 -5.85 13.36 -20.93
N LEU A 225 -6.72 12.61 -20.24
CA LEU A 225 -7.94 12.04 -20.85
C LEU A 225 -9.00 13.11 -21.19
N GLU A 226 -8.86 14.33 -20.67
CA GLU A 226 -9.60 15.51 -21.14
C GLU A 226 -9.36 15.81 -22.64
N ASN A 227 -8.17 15.49 -23.17
CA ASN A 227 -7.84 15.66 -24.59
C ASN A 227 -8.36 14.54 -25.49
N ARG A 228 -9.13 13.57 -24.98
CA ARG A 228 -9.66 12.43 -25.76
C ARG A 228 -10.44 12.86 -27.00
N LYS A 229 -11.15 13.99 -26.93
CA LYS A 229 -11.90 14.53 -28.07
C LYS A 229 -10.97 15.00 -29.20
N GLN A 230 -9.87 15.66 -28.84
CA GLN A 230 -8.83 16.04 -29.81
C GLN A 230 -8.18 14.81 -30.45
N ALA A 231 -7.95 13.76 -29.66
CA ALA A 231 -7.44 12.49 -30.19
C ALA A 231 -8.46 11.81 -31.13
N GLU A 232 -9.76 11.84 -30.80
CA GLU A 232 -10.82 11.37 -31.70
C GLU A 232 -10.86 12.15 -33.01
N ASP A 233 -10.83 13.49 -32.95
CA ASP A 233 -10.88 14.36 -34.14
C ASP A 233 -9.66 14.14 -35.06
N LEU A 234 -8.48 13.93 -34.46
CA LEU A 234 -7.26 13.55 -35.18
C LEU A 234 -7.44 12.22 -35.92
N LEU A 235 -8.02 11.21 -35.27
CA LEU A 235 -8.27 9.89 -35.86
C LEU A 235 -9.30 9.97 -36.99
N ARG A 236 -10.42 10.67 -36.78
CA ARG A 236 -11.47 10.84 -37.79
C ARG A 236 -10.95 11.50 -39.06
N THR A 237 -10.17 12.58 -38.89
CA THR A 237 -9.55 13.31 -39.99
C THR A 237 -8.53 12.46 -40.73
N SER A 238 -7.70 11.70 -40.01
CA SER A 238 -6.63 10.90 -40.62
C SER A 238 -7.13 9.64 -41.34
N LEU A 239 -8.34 9.18 -40.99
CA LEU A 239 -8.94 7.95 -41.54
C LEU A 239 -10.04 8.23 -42.57
N ASP A 240 -10.28 9.51 -42.92
CA ASP A 240 -11.38 9.97 -43.78
C ASP A 240 -12.77 9.50 -43.31
N ILE A 241 -12.99 9.42 -41.99
CA ILE A 241 -14.22 8.91 -41.39
C ILE A 241 -15.11 10.10 -41.00
N LYS A 242 -16.21 10.27 -41.73
CA LYS A 242 -17.28 11.24 -41.41
C LYS A 242 -17.98 10.93 -40.09
#